data_AF-A0A840GB14-F1
#
_entry.id   AF-A0A840GB14-F1
#
_cell.length_a   1.000
_cell.length_b   1.000
_cell.length_c   1.000
_cell.angle_alpha   90.00
_cell.angle_beta   90.00
_cell.angle_gamma   90.00
#
_symmetry.space_group_name_H-M   'P 1'
#
loop_
_entity.id
_entity.type
_entity.pdbx_description
1 polymer ?
#
loop_
_entity_poly.entity_id
_entity_poly.type
_entity_poly.pdbx_seq_one_letter_code
_entity_poly.pdbx_strand_id
1 'polypeptide(L)'
;DSLTALAGGLFSADNMLLLGKQFAFGTVAGLIGWGAMVGYERYKSRDAEHDVGETAYDFALVLAIPLLTFLLAQAIHGNGFLAAFVAGLLANYNHGKEYFHSTLRTMEVKIESVAKPTIFMMVGPFVALGDLWQTALLGLIVSLAFILVARPLAVMLSMLPTKVTLKERLFLSVVRETGVIPVVLAVITVAQFPELKLLMPLTAWVVIWTLTLLPAITPWWARKLGVVQ
;
A
#
# COMPACT_ATOMS: atom_id res chain seq x y z
N ASP A 1 -32.49 -1.16 -2.42
CA ASP A 1 -32.44 -2.27 -3.39
C ASP A 1 -31.11 -2.45 -4.12
N SER A 2 -30.36 -1.38 -4.45
CA SER A 2 -29.00 -1.53 -5.02
C SER A 2 -27.94 -1.93 -3.98
N LEU A 3 -27.97 -1.36 -2.77
CA LEU A 3 -26.97 -1.66 -1.71
C LEU A 3 -27.06 -3.08 -1.17
N THR A 4 -28.27 -3.61 -1.01
CA THR A 4 -28.50 -4.99 -0.58
C THR A 4 -28.16 -6.00 -1.67
N ALA A 5 -28.40 -5.67 -2.95
CA ALA A 5 -27.95 -6.47 -4.08
C ALA A 5 -26.42 -6.46 -4.24
N LEU A 6 -25.77 -5.30 -4.05
CA LEU A 6 -24.31 -5.18 -4.04
C LEU A 6 -23.69 -5.92 -2.85
N ALA A 7 -24.27 -5.80 -1.66
CA ALA A 7 -23.84 -6.55 -0.49
C ALA A 7 -24.04 -8.05 -0.69
N GLY A 8 -25.21 -8.48 -1.21
CA GLY A 8 -25.50 -9.87 -1.53
C GLY A 8 -24.57 -10.45 -2.61
N GLY A 9 -24.20 -9.63 -3.59
CA GLY A 9 -23.19 -9.98 -4.59
C GLY A 9 -21.80 -10.09 -3.97
N LEU A 10 -21.33 -9.08 -3.22
CA LEU A 10 -20.00 -9.07 -2.59
C LEU A 10 -19.80 -10.21 -1.58
N PHE A 11 -20.84 -10.54 -0.81
CA PHE A 11 -20.82 -11.64 0.16
C PHE A 11 -21.37 -12.96 -0.40
N SER A 12 -21.56 -13.07 -1.72
CA SER A 12 -21.88 -14.35 -2.35
C SER A 12 -20.76 -15.35 -2.08
N ALA A 13 -21.13 -16.61 -1.81
CA ALA A 13 -20.17 -17.67 -1.51
C ALA A 13 -19.10 -17.80 -2.60
N ASP A 14 -19.48 -17.62 -3.86
CA ASP A 14 -18.56 -17.67 -5.00
C ASP A 14 -17.54 -16.52 -4.98
N ASN A 15 -17.98 -15.30 -4.66
CA ASN A 15 -17.10 -14.13 -4.58
C ASN A 15 -16.19 -14.19 -3.36
N MET A 16 -16.69 -14.67 -2.21
CA MET A 16 -15.85 -14.92 -1.04
C MET A 16 -14.80 -16.01 -1.31
N LEU A 17 -15.16 -17.06 -2.06
CA LEU A 17 -14.24 -18.13 -2.44
C LEU A 17 -13.21 -17.64 -3.47
N LEU A 18 -13.62 -16.81 -4.43
CA LEU A 18 -12.71 -16.15 -5.37
C LEU A 18 -11.73 -15.22 -4.65
N LEU A 19 -12.20 -14.40 -3.70
CA LEU A 19 -11.35 -13.57 -2.86
C LEU A 19 -10.39 -14.43 -2.05
N GLY A 20 -10.88 -15.47 -1.37
CA GLY A 20 -10.04 -16.41 -0.63
C GLY A 20 -8.94 -17.04 -1.49
N LYS A 21 -9.28 -17.45 -2.72
CA LYS A 21 -8.32 -17.95 -3.71
C LYS A 21 -7.30 -16.90 -4.11
N GLN A 22 -7.72 -15.67 -4.41
CA GLN A 22 -6.81 -14.58 -4.78
C GLN A 22 -5.82 -14.26 -3.67
N PHE A 23 -6.27 -14.25 -2.41
CA PHE A 23 -5.41 -14.07 -1.24
C PHE A 23 -4.45 -15.24 -1.08
N ALA A 24 -4.95 -16.48 -1.09
CA ALA A 24 -4.12 -17.68 -0.92
C ALA A 24 -3.05 -17.80 -2.01
N PHE A 25 -3.43 -17.70 -3.29
CA PHE A 25 -2.50 -17.75 -4.40
C PHE A 25 -1.54 -16.56 -4.40
N GLY A 26 -2.00 -15.36 -4.03
CA GLY A 26 -1.13 -14.19 -3.85
C GLY A 26 -0.06 -14.42 -2.79
N THR A 27 -0.43 -14.96 -1.63
CA THR A 27 0.53 -15.31 -0.57
C THR A 27 1.51 -16.39 -1.02
N VAL A 28 1.04 -17.46 -1.67
CA VAL A 28 1.91 -18.53 -2.18
C VAL A 28 2.90 -17.99 -3.22
N ALA A 29 2.46 -17.17 -4.17
CA ALA A 29 3.34 -16.51 -5.13
C ALA A 29 4.36 -15.60 -4.42
N GLY A 30 3.93 -14.87 -3.39
CA GLY A 30 4.84 -14.06 -2.56
C GLY A 30 5.92 -14.88 -1.85
N LEU A 31 5.59 -16.08 -1.35
CA LEU A 31 6.57 -16.99 -0.75
C LEU A 31 7.56 -17.53 -1.80
N ILE A 32 7.10 -17.82 -3.01
CA ILE A 32 7.96 -18.22 -4.13
C ILE A 32 8.90 -17.07 -4.52
N GLY A 33 8.38 -15.85 -4.62
CA GLY A 33 9.17 -14.64 -4.87
C GLY A 33 10.23 -14.38 -3.81
N TRP A 34 9.88 -14.57 -2.54
CA TRP A 34 10.84 -14.53 -1.43
C TRP A 34 11.91 -15.62 -1.56
N GLY A 35 11.52 -16.85 -1.89
CA GLY A 35 12.46 -17.94 -2.16
C GLY A 35 13.45 -17.61 -3.28
N ALA A 36 12.99 -16.92 -4.33
CA ALA A 36 13.85 -16.44 -5.41
C ALA A 36 14.84 -15.36 -4.94
N MET A 37 14.40 -14.40 -4.10
CA MET A 37 15.29 -13.40 -3.46
C MET A 37 16.40 -14.09 -2.65
N VAL A 38 16.01 -15.00 -1.76
CA VAL A 38 16.96 -15.72 -0.88
C VAL A 38 17.90 -16.60 -1.70
N GLY A 39 17.40 -17.25 -2.76
CA GLY A 39 18.20 -18.06 -3.68
C GLY A 39 19.26 -17.23 -4.41
N TYR A 40 18.88 -16.05 -4.91
CA TYR A 40 19.81 -15.11 -5.53
C TYR A 40 20.87 -14.62 -4.55
N GLU A 41 20.48 -14.20 -3.35
CA GLU A 41 21.40 -13.76 -2.32
C GLU A 41 22.40 -14.87 -1.91
N ARG A 42 21.93 -16.12 -1.81
CA ARG A 42 22.81 -17.27 -1.51
C ARG A 42 23.76 -17.59 -2.64
N TYR A 43 23.29 -17.55 -3.89
CA TYR A 43 24.12 -17.77 -5.07
C TYR A 43 25.25 -16.73 -5.12
N LYS A 44 24.91 -15.44 -5.00
CA LYS A 44 25.88 -14.34 -5.00
C LYS A 44 26.85 -14.41 -3.82
N SER A 45 26.39 -14.82 -2.63
CA SER A 45 27.27 -14.95 -1.45
C SER A 45 28.31 -16.07 -1.53
N ARG A 46 28.16 -17.02 -2.48
CA ARG A 46 29.16 -18.08 -2.72
C ARG A 46 30.29 -17.63 -3.65
N ASP A 47 30.09 -16.58 -4.43
CA ASP A 47 31.08 -16.00 -5.37
C ASP A 47 31.77 -14.73 -4.80
N ALA A 48 31.79 -14.57 -3.47
CA ALA A 48 32.33 -13.43 -2.75
C ALA A 48 33.88 -13.30 -2.77
N GLU A 49 34.53 -13.62 -3.88
CA GLU A 49 35.95 -13.36 -4.13
C GLU A 49 36.23 -12.43 -5.33
N HIS A 50 35.24 -12.04 -6.13
CA HIS A 50 35.46 -11.10 -7.24
C HIS A 50 34.69 -9.79 -7.05
N ASP A 51 35.39 -8.84 -6.42
CA ASP A 51 35.09 -7.41 -6.33
C ASP A 51 35.09 -6.76 -7.72
N VAL A 52 34.01 -6.93 -8.49
CA VAL A 52 33.88 -6.29 -9.81
C VAL A 52 32.44 -5.78 -10.05
N GLY A 53 32.22 -4.49 -9.79
CA GLY A 53 31.23 -3.67 -10.53
C GLY A 53 29.73 -3.90 -10.26
N GLU A 54 29.37 -4.40 -9.08
CA GLU A 54 28.08 -5.06 -8.81
C GLU A 54 26.81 -4.19 -8.63
N THR A 55 26.91 -2.85 -8.65
CA THR A 55 25.79 -1.99 -8.20
C THR A 55 24.59 -1.95 -9.15
N ALA A 56 24.82 -2.11 -10.46
CA ALA A 56 23.76 -2.03 -11.47
C ALA A 56 22.98 -3.36 -11.65
N TYR A 57 23.65 -4.50 -11.49
CA TYR A 57 23.01 -5.81 -11.60
C TYR A 57 22.12 -6.11 -10.39
N ASP A 58 22.59 -5.74 -9.19
CA ASP A 58 21.77 -5.79 -7.97
C ASP A 58 20.55 -4.88 -8.08
N PHE A 59 20.68 -3.71 -8.71
CA PHE A 59 19.55 -2.81 -8.96
C PHE A 59 18.46 -3.45 -9.84
N ALA A 60 18.86 -4.03 -10.97
CA ALA A 60 17.93 -4.66 -11.90
C ALA A 60 17.18 -5.83 -11.25
N LEU A 61 17.86 -6.64 -10.44
CA LEU A 61 17.26 -7.79 -9.79
C LEU A 61 16.36 -7.42 -8.62
N VAL A 62 16.74 -6.42 -7.82
CA VAL A 62 15.90 -5.87 -6.75
C VAL A 62 14.56 -5.37 -7.28
N LEU A 63 14.53 -4.81 -8.51
CA LEU A 63 13.29 -4.37 -9.14
C LEU A 63 12.56 -5.52 -9.87
N ALA A 64 13.31 -6.41 -10.52
CA ALA A 64 12.75 -7.49 -11.31
C ALA A 64 12.03 -8.53 -10.43
N ILE A 65 12.52 -8.83 -9.23
CA ILE A 65 11.94 -9.90 -8.40
C ILE A 65 10.53 -9.53 -7.91
N PRO A 66 10.26 -8.33 -7.33
CA PRO A 66 8.89 -7.92 -7.01
C PRO A 66 7.97 -7.88 -8.23
N LEU A 67 8.48 -7.44 -9.39
CA LEU A 67 7.70 -7.36 -10.62
C LEU A 67 7.35 -8.75 -11.19
N LEU A 68 8.31 -9.68 -11.23
CA LEU A 68 8.09 -11.06 -11.62
C LEU A 68 7.15 -11.76 -10.63
N THR A 69 7.30 -11.52 -9.33
CA THR A 69 6.40 -12.05 -8.31
C THR A 69 4.97 -11.55 -8.52
N PHE A 70 4.80 -10.26 -8.83
CA PHE A 70 3.52 -9.66 -9.18
C PHE A 70 2.89 -10.34 -10.42
N LEU A 71 3.67 -10.52 -11.49
CA LEU A 71 3.20 -11.14 -12.73
C LEU A 71 2.84 -12.61 -12.55
N LEU A 72 3.69 -13.38 -11.84
CA LEU A 72 3.44 -14.79 -11.52
C LEU A 72 2.17 -14.94 -10.70
N ALA A 73 1.97 -14.09 -9.70
CA ALA A 73 0.75 -14.07 -8.91
C ALA A 73 -0.48 -13.79 -9.77
N GLN A 74 -0.43 -12.79 -10.67
CA GLN A 74 -1.53 -12.53 -11.58
C GLN A 74 -1.81 -13.69 -12.54
N ALA A 75 -0.78 -14.38 -13.03
CA ALA A 75 -0.92 -15.53 -13.93
C ALA A 75 -1.65 -16.71 -13.29
N ILE A 76 -1.52 -16.89 -11.97
CA ILE A 76 -2.24 -17.91 -11.21
C ILE A 76 -3.56 -17.41 -10.61
N HIS A 77 -4.08 -16.26 -11.09
CA HIS A 77 -5.27 -15.59 -10.56
C HIS A 77 -5.16 -15.22 -9.06
N GLY A 78 -3.95 -14.95 -8.58
CA GLY A 78 -3.65 -14.39 -7.27
C GLY A 78 -3.59 -12.86 -7.26
N ASN A 79 -3.62 -12.27 -6.07
CA ASN A 79 -3.41 -10.82 -5.92
C ASN A 79 -1.91 -10.47 -6.06
N GLY A 80 -1.54 -9.86 -7.18
CA GLY A 80 -0.16 -9.46 -7.47
C GLY A 80 0.41 -8.44 -6.49
N PHE A 81 -0.39 -7.47 -6.03
CA PHE A 81 0.06 -6.48 -5.04
C PHE A 81 0.37 -7.15 -3.70
N LEU A 82 -0.47 -8.10 -3.27
CA LEU A 82 -0.22 -8.88 -2.06
C LEU A 82 1.04 -9.75 -2.20
N ALA A 83 1.24 -10.38 -3.35
CA ALA A 83 2.41 -11.23 -3.59
C ALA A 83 3.72 -10.43 -3.51
N ALA A 84 3.79 -9.28 -4.21
CA ALA A 84 4.94 -8.38 -4.15
C ALA A 84 5.17 -7.84 -2.73
N PHE A 85 4.10 -7.51 -2.00
CA PHE A 85 4.17 -7.08 -0.61
C PHE A 85 4.74 -8.17 0.31
N VAL A 86 4.24 -9.40 0.23
CA VAL A 86 4.74 -10.53 1.03
C VAL A 86 6.21 -10.82 0.72
N ALA A 87 6.59 -10.81 -0.56
CA ALA A 87 7.97 -11.01 -0.98
C ALA A 87 8.90 -9.93 -0.41
N GLY A 88 8.51 -8.65 -0.52
CA GLY A 88 9.28 -7.53 0.04
C GLY A 88 9.35 -7.55 1.57
N LEU A 89 8.24 -7.86 2.24
CA LEU A 89 8.15 -7.97 3.70
C LEU A 89 9.10 -9.05 4.24
N LEU A 90 9.08 -10.25 3.64
CA LEU A 90 9.93 -11.35 4.05
C LEU A 90 11.40 -11.13 3.66
N ALA A 91 11.65 -10.46 2.54
CA ALA A 91 13.01 -10.05 2.18
C ALA A 91 13.59 -9.09 3.22
N ASN A 92 12.79 -8.14 3.72
CA ASN A 92 13.19 -7.24 4.80
C ASN A 92 13.34 -7.97 6.15
N TYR A 93 12.52 -8.98 6.45
CA TYR A 93 12.58 -9.71 7.72
C TYR A 93 13.77 -10.69 7.83
N ASN A 94 14.18 -11.33 6.72
CA ASN A 94 15.03 -12.52 6.76
C ASN A 94 16.56 -12.28 6.67
N HIS A 95 17.04 -11.06 6.46
CA HIS A 95 18.47 -10.83 6.18
C HIS A 95 19.16 -9.87 7.16
N GLY A 96 20.21 -10.38 7.80
CA GLY A 96 21.09 -9.68 8.74
C GLY A 96 22.35 -9.05 8.11
N LYS A 97 22.35 -8.76 6.81
CA LYS A 97 23.46 -8.05 6.14
C LYS A 97 23.03 -6.62 5.81
N GLU A 98 23.63 -5.64 6.49
CA GLU A 98 23.29 -4.20 6.38
C GLU A 98 23.35 -3.64 4.95
N TYR A 99 24.21 -4.19 4.08
CA TYR A 99 24.43 -3.68 2.73
C TYR A 99 23.21 -3.84 1.79
N PHE A 100 22.52 -4.99 1.83
CA PHE A 100 21.36 -5.23 0.94
C PHE A 100 20.14 -4.39 1.34
N HIS A 101 19.97 -4.17 2.65
CA HIS A 101 18.95 -3.28 3.22
C HIS A 101 19.11 -1.84 2.76
N SER A 102 20.33 -1.32 2.79
CA SER A 102 20.62 0.04 2.34
C SER A 102 20.29 0.22 0.86
N THR A 103 20.66 -0.74 0.01
CA THR A 103 20.35 -0.71 -1.42
C THR A 103 18.84 -0.77 -1.66
N LEU A 104 18.14 -1.74 -1.06
CA LEU A 104 16.67 -1.86 -1.17
C LEU A 104 15.96 -0.58 -0.76
N ARG A 105 16.26 -0.04 0.42
CA ARG A 105 15.68 1.21 0.92
C ARG A 105 16.01 2.37 -0.01
N THR A 106 17.25 2.51 -0.46
CA THR A 106 17.65 3.59 -1.36
C THR A 106 16.87 3.52 -2.68
N MET A 107 16.64 2.33 -3.21
CA MET A 107 15.88 2.15 -4.45
C MET A 107 14.38 2.38 -4.25
N GLU A 108 13.81 1.90 -3.15
CA GLU A 108 12.44 2.22 -2.76
C GLU A 108 12.25 3.74 -2.70
N VAL A 109 13.09 4.45 -1.95
CA VAL A 109 13.02 5.92 -1.84
C VAL A 109 13.15 6.59 -3.21
N LYS A 110 14.07 6.14 -4.06
CA LYS A 110 14.25 6.70 -5.41
C LYS A 110 13.02 6.47 -6.30
N ILE A 111 12.49 5.24 -6.34
CA ILE A 111 11.31 4.91 -7.12
C ILE A 111 10.10 5.68 -6.60
N GLU A 112 9.89 5.71 -5.28
CA GLU A 112 8.79 6.44 -4.66
C GLU A 112 8.88 7.95 -4.92
N SER A 113 10.10 8.51 -4.93
CA SER A 113 10.32 9.93 -5.20
C SER A 113 9.88 10.36 -6.60
N VAL A 114 9.91 9.44 -7.57
CA VAL A 114 9.47 9.67 -8.95
C VAL A 114 8.02 9.22 -9.14
N ALA A 115 7.69 8.00 -8.75
CA ALA A 115 6.39 7.39 -9.00
C ALA A 115 5.25 8.12 -8.27
N LYS A 116 5.43 8.54 -7.01
CA LYS A 116 4.36 9.21 -6.26
C LYS A 116 3.97 10.55 -6.93
N PRO A 117 4.89 11.50 -7.20
CA PRO A 117 4.55 12.72 -7.92
C PRO A 117 4.01 12.46 -9.32
N THR A 118 4.58 11.52 -10.08
CA THR A 118 4.07 11.20 -11.43
C THR A 118 2.63 10.73 -11.39
N ILE A 119 2.26 9.82 -10.48
CA ILE A 119 0.88 9.35 -10.36
C ILE A 119 -0.05 10.50 -9.93
N PHE A 120 0.37 11.36 -9.00
CA PHE A 120 -0.41 12.53 -8.62
C PHE A 120 -0.58 13.53 -9.77
N MET A 121 0.45 13.75 -10.58
CA MET A 121 0.37 14.60 -11.78
C MET A 121 -0.54 14.00 -12.85
N MET A 122 -0.55 12.67 -13.01
CA MET A 122 -1.45 11.98 -13.95
C MET A 122 -2.90 12.02 -13.47
N VAL A 123 -3.15 11.84 -12.18
CA VAL A 123 -4.52 11.75 -11.65
C VAL A 123 -5.13 13.10 -11.30
N GLY A 124 -4.33 14.09 -10.89
CA GLY A 124 -4.80 15.45 -10.56
C GLY A 124 -5.78 16.05 -11.59
N PRO A 125 -5.50 15.98 -12.90
CA PRO A 125 -6.38 16.49 -13.95
C PRO A 125 -7.74 15.78 -14.07
N PHE A 126 -7.88 14.55 -13.57
CA PHE A 126 -9.15 13.84 -13.63
C PHE A 126 -10.22 14.48 -12.74
N VAL A 127 -9.81 15.24 -11.71
CA VAL A 127 -10.73 15.85 -10.76
C VAL A 127 -11.14 17.26 -11.22
N ALA A 128 -12.42 17.45 -11.53
CA ALA A 128 -12.95 18.75 -11.90
C ALA A 128 -13.00 19.71 -10.70
N LEU A 129 -12.39 20.90 -10.85
CA LEU A 129 -12.37 21.96 -9.82
C LEU A 129 -13.78 22.42 -9.41
N GLY A 130 -14.72 22.44 -10.36
CA GLY A 130 -16.12 22.79 -10.08
C GLY A 130 -16.80 21.81 -9.13
N ASP A 131 -16.60 20.50 -9.35
CA ASP A 131 -17.17 19.45 -8.51
C ASP A 131 -16.52 19.43 -7.13
N LEU A 132 -15.22 19.73 -7.03
CA LEU A 132 -14.52 19.88 -5.75
C LEU A 132 -15.12 21.00 -4.90
N TRP A 133 -15.41 22.15 -5.50
CA TRP A 133 -16.00 23.28 -4.77
C TRP A 133 -17.40 22.94 -4.24
N GLN A 134 -18.24 22.34 -5.08
CA GLN A 134 -19.60 21.94 -4.69
C GLN A 134 -19.61 20.86 -3.60
N THR A 135 -18.62 19.96 -3.63
CA THR A 135 -18.50 18.86 -2.65
C THR A 135 -17.64 19.20 -1.45
N ALA A 136 -17.15 20.43 -1.29
CA ALA A 136 -16.17 20.78 -0.25
C ALA A 136 -16.64 20.44 1.17
N LEU A 137 -17.88 20.78 1.52
CA LEU A 137 -18.44 20.49 2.84
C LEU A 137 -18.64 18.99 3.06
N LEU A 138 -19.21 18.30 2.07
CA LEU A 138 -19.45 16.86 2.13
C LEU A 138 -18.13 16.08 2.21
N GLY A 139 -17.16 16.46 1.38
CA GLY A 139 -15.81 15.90 1.35
C GLY A 139 -15.08 16.10 2.66
N LEU A 140 -15.21 17.27 3.29
CA LEU A 140 -14.67 17.54 4.63
C LEU A 140 -15.25 16.56 5.67
N ILE A 141 -16.58 16.46 5.73
CA ILE A 141 -17.26 15.58 6.71
C ILE A 141 -16.84 14.12 6.51
N VAL A 142 -16.83 13.63 5.27
CA VAL A 142 -16.41 12.27 4.93
C VAL A 142 -14.94 12.05 5.30
N SER A 143 -14.07 13.01 4.99
CA SER A 143 -12.64 12.94 5.33
C SER A 143 -12.42 12.85 6.83
N LEU A 144 -13.09 13.69 7.62
CA LEU A 144 -13.00 13.63 9.07
C LEU A 144 -13.53 12.30 9.62
N ALA A 145 -14.65 11.79 9.09
CA ALA A 145 -15.18 10.49 9.50
C ALA A 145 -14.17 9.36 9.21
N PHE A 146 -13.52 9.38 8.05
CA PHE A 146 -12.49 8.39 7.72
C PHE A 146 -11.24 8.50 8.62
N ILE A 147 -10.78 9.73 8.89
CA ILE A 147 -9.59 9.99 9.69
C ILE A 147 -9.82 9.65 11.17
N LEU A 148 -10.95 10.07 11.75
CA LEU A 148 -11.21 9.98 13.18
C LEU A 148 -11.90 8.68 13.61
N VAL A 149 -12.67 8.05 12.71
CA VAL A 149 -13.48 6.87 13.05
C VAL A 149 -12.98 5.64 12.30
N ALA A 150 -13.08 5.65 10.96
CA ALA A 150 -12.79 4.45 10.17
C ALA A 150 -11.36 3.95 10.41
N ARG A 151 -10.39 4.87 10.49
CA ARG A 151 -8.98 4.53 10.63
C ARG A 151 -8.60 3.99 12.02
N PRO A 152 -8.91 4.66 13.15
CA PRO A 152 -8.66 4.07 14.46
C PRO A 152 -9.35 2.72 14.64
N LEU A 153 -10.59 2.57 14.14
CA LEU A 153 -11.29 1.29 14.18
C LEU A 153 -10.56 0.21 13.37
N ALA A 154 -10.13 0.51 12.14
CA ALA A 154 -9.39 -0.44 11.31
C ALA A 154 -8.08 -0.89 11.98
N VAL A 155 -7.33 0.03 12.60
CA VAL A 155 -6.09 -0.30 13.33
C VAL A 155 -6.39 -1.09 14.59
N MET A 156 -7.38 -0.70 15.37
CA MET A 156 -7.76 -1.42 16.60
C MET A 156 -8.19 -2.85 16.29
N LEU A 157 -9.01 -3.05 15.25
CA LEU A 157 -9.45 -4.37 14.79
C LEU A 157 -8.27 -5.21 14.26
N SER A 158 -7.39 -4.62 13.45
CA SER A 158 -6.24 -5.33 12.87
C SER A 158 -5.19 -5.71 13.93
N MET A 159 -5.09 -4.94 15.01
CA MET A 159 -4.14 -5.17 16.12
C MET A 159 -4.76 -5.89 17.33
N LEU A 160 -6.03 -6.32 17.26
CA LEU A 160 -6.62 -7.20 18.28
C LEU A 160 -5.77 -8.44 18.60
N PRO A 161 -5.18 -9.16 17.62
CA PRO A 161 -4.38 -10.35 17.90
C PRO A 161 -2.96 -10.06 18.42
N THR A 162 -2.54 -8.79 18.50
CA THR A 162 -1.15 -8.43 18.82
C THR A 162 -1.03 -7.76 20.20
N LYS A 163 0.08 -8.03 20.91
CA LYS A 163 0.40 -7.51 22.26
C LYS A 163 0.85 -6.03 22.27
N VAL A 164 0.23 -5.19 21.45
CA VAL A 164 0.57 -3.76 21.30
C VAL A 164 -0.27 -2.93 22.25
N THR A 165 0.34 -1.98 22.95
CA THR A 165 -0.32 -1.10 23.94
C THR A 165 -1.30 -0.15 23.25
N LEU A 166 -2.37 0.26 23.94
CA LEU A 166 -3.36 1.21 23.39
C LEU A 166 -2.72 2.51 22.85
N LYS A 167 -1.67 3.01 23.51
CA LYS A 167 -0.90 4.19 23.08
C LYS A 167 -0.23 3.96 21.71
N GLU A 168 0.39 2.80 21.51
CA GLU A 168 1.04 2.44 20.25
C GLU A 168 0.00 2.23 19.13
N ARG A 169 -1.15 1.60 19.43
CA ARG A 169 -2.27 1.46 18.47
C ARG A 169 -2.78 2.83 18.02
N LEU A 170 -2.94 3.78 18.94
CA LEU A 170 -3.33 5.15 18.63
C LEU A 170 -2.25 5.90 17.84
N PHE A 171 -0.98 5.68 18.13
CA PHE A 171 0.12 6.26 17.34
C PHE A 171 0.09 5.76 15.89
N LEU A 172 -0.01 4.44 15.71
CA LEU A 172 -0.08 3.81 14.38
C LEU A 172 -1.31 4.24 13.58
N SER A 173 -2.41 4.60 14.25
CA SER A 173 -3.60 5.16 13.58
C SER A 173 -3.39 6.55 12.98
N VAL A 174 -2.39 7.31 13.43
CA VAL A 174 -2.11 8.67 12.96
C VAL A 174 -1.00 8.69 11.90
N VAL A 175 0.07 7.92 12.10
CA VAL A 175 1.21 7.86 11.17
C VAL A 175 0.77 7.38 9.79
N ARG A 176 1.04 8.15 8.73
CA ARG A 176 0.72 7.76 7.34
C ARG A 176 1.81 8.18 6.39
N GLU A 177 2.20 7.27 5.49
CA GLU A 177 3.25 7.53 4.50
C GLU A 177 2.78 7.53 3.04
N THR A 178 1.56 7.06 2.73
CA THR A 178 1.11 7.01 1.33
C THR A 178 -0.38 7.23 1.12
N GLY A 179 -0.69 8.07 0.13
CA GLY A 179 -2.05 8.37 -0.33
C GLY A 179 -2.34 8.05 -1.80
N VAL A 180 -1.43 7.34 -2.47
CA VAL A 180 -1.52 7.06 -3.91
C VAL A 180 -2.54 5.96 -4.22
N ILE A 181 -2.58 4.89 -3.42
CA ILE A 181 -3.42 3.72 -3.70
C ILE A 181 -4.91 4.09 -3.82
N PRO A 182 -5.53 4.86 -2.90
CA PRO A 182 -6.93 5.25 -3.02
C PRO A 182 -7.22 6.07 -4.27
N VAL A 183 -6.28 6.93 -4.67
CA VAL A 183 -6.40 7.78 -5.86
C VAL A 183 -6.46 6.95 -7.13
N VAL A 184 -5.53 6.00 -7.29
CA VAL A 184 -5.49 5.09 -8.44
C VAL A 184 -6.74 4.21 -8.48
N LEU A 185 -7.16 3.66 -7.35
CA LEU A 185 -8.36 2.84 -7.26
C LEU A 185 -9.63 3.63 -7.62
N ALA A 186 -9.74 4.89 -7.19
CA ALA A 186 -10.86 5.74 -7.56
C ALA A 186 -10.94 5.98 -9.07
N VAL A 187 -9.80 6.25 -9.72
CA VAL A 187 -9.76 6.43 -11.18
C VAL A 187 -10.19 5.16 -11.90
N ILE A 188 -9.63 4.01 -11.53
CA ILE A 188 -10.00 2.71 -12.13
C ILE A 188 -11.49 2.43 -11.92
N THR A 189 -12.01 2.68 -10.71
CA THR A 189 -13.42 2.42 -10.39
C THR A 189 -14.35 3.33 -11.17
N VAL A 190 -14.06 4.63 -11.28
CA VAL A 190 -14.89 5.55 -12.05
C VAL A 190 -14.83 5.27 -13.56
N ALA A 191 -13.70 4.77 -14.06
CA ALA A 191 -13.59 4.30 -15.44
C ALA A 191 -14.48 3.09 -15.71
N GLN A 192 -14.67 2.21 -14.73
CA GLN A 192 -15.56 1.04 -14.83
C GLN A 192 -17.03 1.38 -14.55
N PHE A 193 -17.28 2.34 -13.65
CA PHE A 193 -18.62 2.75 -13.21
C PHE A 193 -18.80 4.27 -13.33
N PRO A 194 -19.06 4.79 -14.54
CA PRO A 194 -19.20 6.24 -14.79
C PRO A 194 -20.39 6.89 -14.06
N GLU A 195 -21.33 6.08 -13.59
CA GLU A 195 -22.47 6.50 -12.77
C GLU A 195 -22.06 7.07 -11.40
N LEU A 196 -20.89 6.69 -10.88
CA LEU A 196 -20.39 7.10 -9.56
C LEU A 196 -19.71 8.49 -9.59
N LYS A 197 -20.45 9.51 -10.06
CA LYS A 197 -19.93 10.88 -10.25
C LYS A 197 -19.32 11.50 -8.99
N LEU A 198 -19.81 11.14 -7.80
CA LEU A 198 -19.32 11.66 -6.52
C LEU A 198 -18.08 10.94 -5.99
N LEU A 199 -17.74 9.75 -6.51
CA LEU A 199 -16.66 8.93 -5.96
C LEU A 199 -15.30 9.63 -6.12
N MET A 200 -15.06 10.23 -7.28
CA MET A 200 -13.81 10.91 -7.58
C MET A 200 -13.59 12.17 -6.72
N PRO A 201 -14.50 13.18 -6.69
CA PRO A 201 -14.28 14.37 -5.88
C PRO A 201 -14.23 14.07 -4.37
N LEU A 202 -15.02 13.11 -3.88
CA LEU A 202 -14.94 12.70 -2.47
C LEU A 202 -13.61 12.02 -2.14
N THR A 203 -13.13 11.11 -3.00
CA THR A 203 -11.82 10.47 -2.77
C THR A 203 -10.69 11.49 -2.83
N ALA A 204 -10.77 12.46 -3.74
CA ALA A 204 -9.82 13.56 -3.83
C ALA A 204 -9.80 14.37 -2.52
N TRP A 205 -10.96 14.75 -1.98
CA TRP A 205 -11.03 15.43 -0.67
C TRP A 205 -10.44 14.60 0.46
N VAL A 206 -10.77 13.30 0.54
CA VAL A 206 -10.20 12.40 1.54
C VAL A 206 -8.68 12.35 1.43
N VAL A 207 -8.14 12.26 0.21
CA VAL A 207 -6.69 12.22 -0.01
C VAL A 207 -6.03 13.56 0.34
N ILE A 208 -6.61 14.69 -0.05
CA ILE A 208 -6.10 16.03 0.28
C ILE A 208 -6.07 16.26 1.79
N TRP A 209 -7.18 15.97 2.49
CA TRP A 209 -7.25 16.14 3.93
C TRP A 209 -6.34 15.18 4.68
N THR A 210 -6.26 13.91 4.23
CA THR A 210 -5.37 12.94 4.86
C THR A 210 -3.90 13.27 4.66
N LEU A 211 -3.48 13.78 3.49
CA LEU A 211 -2.09 14.17 3.23
C LEU A 211 -1.72 15.50 3.89
N THR A 212 -2.67 16.40 4.10
CA THR A 212 -2.43 17.70 4.76
C THR A 212 -2.44 17.56 6.28
N LEU A 213 -3.46 16.91 6.86
CA LEU A 213 -3.66 16.88 8.32
C LEU A 213 -2.74 15.87 9.02
N LEU A 214 -2.59 14.65 8.50
CA LEU A 214 -1.90 13.58 9.24
C LEU A 214 -0.41 13.88 9.43
N PRO A 215 0.35 14.30 8.40
CA PRO A 215 1.76 14.66 8.59
C PRO A 215 1.93 15.84 9.55
N ALA A 216 1.01 16.81 9.55
CA ALA A 216 1.03 17.94 10.48
C ALA A 216 0.75 17.52 11.93
N ILE A 217 -0.18 16.57 12.15
CA ILE A 217 -0.56 16.07 13.47
C ILE A 217 0.47 15.08 14.03
N THR A 218 1.16 14.33 13.17
CA THR A 218 2.11 13.28 13.55
C THR A 218 3.16 13.72 14.58
N PRO A 219 3.95 14.81 14.39
CA PRO A 219 4.98 15.21 15.36
C PRO A 219 4.38 15.65 16.71
N TRP A 220 3.21 16.28 16.71
CA TRP A 220 2.51 16.67 17.93
C TRP A 220 1.98 15.44 18.69
N TRP A 221 1.39 14.48 17.97
CA TRP A 221 0.86 13.24 18.52
C TRP A 221 1.96 12.34 19.08
N ALA A 222 3.10 12.28 18.40
CA ALA A 222 4.29 11.54 18.83
C ALA A 222 4.81 12.03 20.19
N ARG A 223 4.90 13.35 20.39
CA ARG A 223 5.28 13.96 21.68
C ARG A 223 4.25 13.67 22.77
N LYS A 224 2.96 13.78 22.45
CA LYS A 224 1.86 13.59 23.42
C LYS A 224 1.78 12.15 23.92
N LEU A 225 2.10 11.17 23.09
CA LEU A 225 2.10 9.75 23.45
C LEU A 225 3.43 9.29 24.09
N GLY A 226 4.48 10.12 24.09
CA GLY A 226 5.78 9.81 24.66
C GLY A 226 6.55 8.73 23.89
N VAL A 227 6.28 8.59 22.59
CA VAL A 227 6.89 7.54 21.72
C VAL A 227 8.20 8.04 21.08
N VAL A 228 8.49 9.33 21.19
CA VAL A 228 9.74 9.95 20.76
C VAL A 228 10.50 10.37 22.02
N GLN A 229 11.66 9.74 22.26
CA GLN A 229 12.72 10.29 23.12
C GLN A 229 13.48 11.35 22.34
#